data_AF-A0A6A3L249-F1
#
_entry.id   AF-A0A6A3L249-F1
#
_cell.length_a   1.000
_cell.length_b   1.000
_cell.length_c   1.000
_cell.angle_alpha   90.00
_cell.angle_beta   90.00
_cell.angle_gamma   90.00
#
_symmetry.space_group_name_H-M   'P 1'
#
loop_
_entity.id
_entity.type
_entity.pdbx_description
1 polymer ?
#
loop_
_entity_poly.entity_id
_entity_poly.type
_entity_poly.pdbx_seq_one_letter_code
_entity_poly.pdbx_strand_id
1 'polypeptide(L)'
;MHLGSRCNSIATLALVVCYTLVVAPSPSSAFSFSSLFGNNDKKSGSSAAPANSTTDSPNAPVRQPLLKATDWFLTEEEITDSRGGVPRNGLAVYTTGNKVTSLTVTNEFFDATYEDFLATKEGDRVLLSAWEVSLVPLKPDIDPTGATTGVHEMVAGVVERGGSFHIMGWSNILHRKINIEARDDINKIPP
;
A
#
# COMPACT_ATOMS: atom_id res chain seq x y z
N MET A 1 -3.53 70.73 32.90
CA MET A 1 -2.20 70.50 32.30
C MET A 1 -1.51 69.46 33.17
N HIS A 2 -1.12 68.26 32.77
CA HIS A 2 -0.65 67.77 31.48
C HIS A 2 -1.10 66.30 31.30
N LEU A 3 -1.54 65.99 30.09
CA LEU A 3 -1.85 64.67 29.56
C LEU A 3 -0.52 63.97 29.20
N GLY A 4 -0.35 62.68 29.47
CA GLY A 4 0.94 62.01 29.25
C GLY A 4 0.88 60.50 29.12
N SER A 5 0.51 60.04 27.93
CA SER A 5 1.08 58.89 27.22
C SER A 5 1.20 57.53 27.94
N ARG A 6 0.14 56.73 27.88
CA ARG A 6 0.21 55.27 27.92
C ARG A 6 -0.50 54.68 26.71
N CYS A 7 0.05 54.89 25.53
CA CYS A 7 -0.40 54.23 24.32
C CYS A 7 0.82 54.03 23.42
N ASN A 8 1.53 52.91 23.57
CA ASN A 8 2.51 52.47 22.57
C ASN A 8 3.06 51.03 22.73
N SER A 9 2.63 50.26 23.74
CA SER A 9 3.19 48.89 23.94
C SER A 9 2.34 47.75 23.35
N ILE A 10 1.13 48.04 22.86
CA ILE A 10 0.23 47.02 22.29
C ILE A 10 0.34 46.96 20.76
N ALA A 11 0.70 48.08 20.11
CA ALA A 11 0.85 48.15 18.66
C ALA A 11 2.11 47.40 18.16
N THR A 12 3.17 47.31 18.96
CA THR A 12 4.43 46.66 18.57
C THR A 12 4.35 45.13 18.61
N LEU A 13 3.45 44.55 19.41
CA LEU A 13 3.27 43.10 19.48
C LEU A 13 2.44 42.55 18.31
N ALA A 14 1.49 43.35 17.80
CA ALA A 14 0.66 42.97 16.65
C ALA A 14 1.44 42.91 15.33
N LEU A 15 2.53 43.67 15.20
CA LEU A 15 3.31 43.75 13.95
C LEU A 15 4.28 42.56 13.79
N VAL A 16 4.70 41.93 14.89
CA VAL A 16 5.59 40.74 14.87
C VAL A 16 4.81 39.45 14.58
N VAL A 17 3.55 39.35 14.99
CA VAL A 17 2.69 38.18 14.72
C VAL A 17 2.23 38.15 13.25
N CYS A 18 2.07 39.31 12.60
CA CYS A 18 1.70 39.36 11.17
C CYS A 18 2.86 39.02 10.21
N TYR A 19 4.12 39.17 10.63
CA TYR A 19 5.28 38.95 9.75
C TYR A 19 5.79 37.49 9.74
N THR A 20 5.29 36.63 10.63
CA THR A 20 5.69 35.20 10.69
C THR A 20 4.71 34.25 9.97
N LEU A 21 3.65 34.78 9.36
CA LEU A 21 2.65 34.01 8.61
C LEU A 21 2.82 34.07 7.07
N VAL A 22 3.90 34.65 6.55
CA VAL A 22 4.13 34.79 5.09
C VAL A 22 5.37 34.04 4.59
N VAL A 23 5.62 32.86 5.15
CA VAL A 23 6.41 31.82 4.46
C VAL A 23 5.64 30.51 4.59
N ALA A 24 4.49 30.45 3.93
CA ALA A 24 3.91 29.16 3.57
C ALA A 24 4.84 28.55 2.50
N PRO A 25 5.34 27.31 2.67
CA PRO A 25 5.92 26.60 1.54
C PRO A 25 4.85 26.53 0.45
N SER A 26 5.23 26.87 -0.79
CA SER A 26 4.36 26.79 -1.95
C SER A 26 3.60 25.45 -1.91
N PRO A 27 2.27 25.42 -2.15
CA PRO A 27 1.56 24.17 -2.23
C PRO A 27 2.27 23.30 -3.27
N SER A 28 2.86 22.21 -2.79
CA SER A 28 3.49 21.22 -3.64
C SER A 28 2.47 20.78 -4.67
N SER A 29 2.89 20.74 -5.93
CA SER A 29 2.12 20.41 -7.12
C SER A 29 1.04 19.37 -6.80
N ALA A 30 -0.23 19.76 -6.95
CA ALA A 30 -1.30 18.78 -6.92
C ALA A 30 -1.07 17.79 -8.08
N PHE A 31 -0.93 16.52 -7.76
CA PHE A 31 -0.94 15.45 -8.77
C PHE A 31 -2.27 15.56 -9.53
N SER A 32 -2.20 15.92 -10.81
CA SER A 32 -3.35 15.97 -11.68
C SER A 32 -3.41 14.67 -12.48
N PHE A 33 -4.40 13.83 -12.19
CA PHE A 33 -4.70 12.62 -12.96
C PHE A 33 -5.44 12.93 -14.28
N SER A 34 -5.56 14.20 -14.64
CA SER A 34 -6.22 14.64 -15.87
C SER A 34 -5.49 14.17 -17.12
N SER A 35 -4.20 13.82 -17.06
CA SER A 35 -3.52 13.15 -18.19
C SER A 35 -3.86 11.67 -18.29
N LEU A 36 -4.18 11.02 -17.15
CA LEU A 36 -4.54 9.60 -17.08
C LEU A 36 -5.99 9.34 -17.52
N PHE A 37 -6.89 10.30 -17.29
CA PHE A 37 -8.32 10.21 -17.67
C PHE A 37 -8.75 11.32 -18.64
N GLY A 38 -7.79 12.02 -19.25
CA GLY A 38 -8.04 13.13 -20.16
C GLY A 38 -8.59 12.65 -21.49
N ASN A 39 -9.87 12.93 -21.72
CA ASN A 39 -10.54 12.70 -22.99
C ASN A 39 -9.86 13.53 -24.10
N ASN A 40 -8.95 12.91 -24.86
CA ASN A 40 -8.36 13.50 -26.05
C ASN A 40 -9.33 13.34 -27.23
N ASP A 41 -10.26 14.30 -27.36
CA ASP A 41 -11.01 14.50 -28.61
C ASP A 41 -10.08 15.07 -29.68
N LYS A 42 -9.19 14.24 -30.22
CA LYS A 42 -8.49 14.52 -31.47
C LYS A 42 -8.95 13.52 -32.53
N LYS A 43 -9.82 14.00 -33.43
CA LYS A 43 -10.11 13.37 -34.71
C LYS A 43 -8.78 13.15 -35.46
N SER A 44 -8.34 11.91 -35.57
CA SER A 44 -7.33 11.49 -36.53
C SER A 44 -7.60 10.06 -36.99
N GLY A 45 -7.71 9.91 -38.31
CA GLY A 45 -7.16 8.80 -39.09
C GLY A 45 -7.50 7.36 -38.67
N SER A 46 -8.32 6.72 -39.51
CA SER A 46 -8.51 5.28 -39.62
C SER A 46 -7.28 4.42 -39.27
N SER A 47 -7.30 3.84 -38.06
CA SER A 47 -6.81 2.49 -37.80
C SER A 47 -7.58 1.95 -36.60
N ALA A 48 -8.29 0.85 -36.81
CA ALA A 48 -9.28 0.29 -35.89
C ALA A 48 -8.67 -0.04 -34.51
N ALA A 49 -8.92 0.82 -33.53
CA ALA A 49 -8.88 0.43 -32.12
C ALA A 49 -10.16 -0.37 -31.82
N PRO A 50 -10.11 -1.46 -31.03
CA PRO A 50 -11.34 -2.13 -30.62
C PRO A 50 -12.12 -1.15 -29.74
N ALA A 51 -13.35 -0.87 -30.14
CA ALA A 51 -14.26 -0.03 -29.38
C ALA A 51 -14.32 -0.54 -27.94
N ASN A 52 -14.01 0.35 -26.99
CA ASN A 52 -14.19 0.08 -25.57
C ASN A 52 -15.70 0.08 -25.28
N SER A 53 -16.36 -1.04 -25.56
CA SER A 53 -17.74 -1.28 -25.17
C SER A 53 -17.77 -1.50 -23.66
N THR A 54 -18.13 -0.46 -22.92
CA THR A 54 -18.47 -0.49 -21.48
C THR A 54 -19.80 -1.18 -21.19
N THR A 55 -20.20 -2.11 -22.07
CA THR A 55 -21.37 -2.97 -21.89
C THR A 55 -20.86 -4.39 -21.84
N ASP A 56 -21.10 -5.09 -20.73
CA ASP A 56 -21.01 -6.55 -20.65
C ASP A 56 -22.08 -7.15 -21.57
N SER A 57 -21.80 -7.10 -22.87
CA SER A 57 -22.61 -7.71 -23.89
C SER A 57 -22.30 -9.21 -23.87
N PRO A 58 -23.31 -10.09 -23.75
CA PRO A 58 -23.09 -11.54 -23.84
C PRO A 58 -22.49 -11.98 -25.19
N ASN A 59 -22.42 -11.06 -26.18
CA ASN A 59 -21.77 -11.25 -27.47
C ASN A 59 -20.47 -10.43 -27.63
N ALA A 60 -19.83 -10.01 -26.53
CA ALA A 60 -18.51 -9.39 -26.61
C ALA A 60 -17.51 -10.38 -27.23
N PRO A 61 -16.72 -9.98 -28.25
CA PRO A 61 -15.74 -10.86 -28.85
C PRO A 61 -14.71 -11.26 -27.79
N VAL A 62 -14.32 -12.54 -27.78
CA VAL A 62 -13.29 -13.07 -26.87
C VAL A 62 -12.01 -12.24 -27.05
N ARG A 63 -11.62 -11.52 -26.00
CA ARG A 63 -10.34 -10.79 -25.98
C ARG A 63 -9.25 -11.79 -25.66
N GLN A 64 -8.38 -12.04 -26.64
CA GLN A 64 -7.15 -12.80 -26.40
C GLN A 64 -6.30 -12.05 -25.36
N PRO A 65 -5.80 -12.72 -24.31
CA PRO A 65 -4.91 -12.08 -23.36
C PRO A 65 -3.65 -11.61 -24.07
N LEU A 66 -3.10 -10.48 -23.62
CA LEU A 66 -1.82 -9.98 -24.12
C LEU A 66 -0.74 -11.00 -23.75
N LEU A 67 0.15 -11.34 -24.70
CA LEU A 67 1.14 -12.41 -24.47
C LEU A 67 2.54 -11.88 -24.18
N LYS A 68 2.80 -10.59 -24.46
CA LYS A 68 4.11 -10.00 -24.20
C LYS A 68 4.13 -9.41 -22.80
N ALA A 69 5.17 -9.71 -22.04
CA ALA A 69 5.37 -9.17 -20.69
C ALA A 69 5.30 -7.63 -20.66
N THR A 70 5.86 -6.96 -21.67
CA THR A 70 5.82 -5.50 -21.84
C THR A 70 4.42 -4.91 -21.94
N ASP A 71 3.42 -5.73 -22.24
CA ASP A 71 2.02 -5.28 -22.34
C ASP A 71 1.31 -5.34 -20.96
N TRP A 72 1.92 -5.99 -19.96
CA TRP A 72 1.38 -6.15 -18.60
C TRP A 72 2.18 -5.38 -17.55
N PHE A 73 3.48 -5.20 -17.76
CA PHE A 73 4.36 -4.50 -16.82
C PHE A 73 4.54 -3.05 -17.25
N LEU A 74 4.59 -2.16 -16.24
CA LEU A 74 4.94 -0.74 -16.44
C LEU A 74 6.32 -0.63 -17.09
N THR A 75 6.64 0.51 -17.67
CA THR A 75 8.00 0.87 -18.12
C THR A 75 8.76 1.61 -17.02
N GLU A 76 10.07 1.83 -17.18
CA GLU A 76 10.84 2.65 -16.24
C GLU A 76 10.31 4.09 -16.14
N GLU A 77 9.85 4.64 -17.27
CA GLU A 77 9.23 5.96 -17.35
C GLU A 77 7.92 5.98 -16.55
N GLU A 78 7.04 5.00 -16.77
CA GLU A 78 5.77 4.92 -16.02
C GLU A 78 5.99 4.69 -14.51
N ILE A 79 6.99 3.91 -14.13
CA ILE A 79 7.38 3.76 -12.71
C ILE A 79 7.86 5.10 -12.14
N THR A 80 8.65 5.86 -12.90
CA THR A 80 9.17 7.16 -12.48
C THR A 80 8.06 8.19 -12.34
N ASP A 81 7.15 8.24 -13.32
CA ASP A 81 6.01 9.15 -13.35
C ASP A 81 5.01 8.86 -12.24
N SER A 82 4.76 7.57 -11.93
CA SER A 82 3.92 7.17 -10.79
C SER A 82 4.42 7.69 -9.44
N ARG A 83 5.69 8.14 -9.38
CA ARG A 83 6.35 8.67 -8.19
C ARG A 83 6.69 10.15 -8.29
N GLY A 84 6.02 10.89 -9.18
CA GLY A 84 6.24 12.32 -9.34
C GLY A 84 7.57 12.68 -9.99
N GLY A 85 8.07 11.82 -10.90
CA GLY A 85 9.25 12.09 -11.71
C GLY A 85 10.59 11.76 -11.03
N VAL A 86 10.59 11.09 -9.88
CA VAL A 86 11.82 10.70 -9.16
C VAL A 86 12.19 9.25 -9.50
N PRO A 87 13.28 9.01 -10.26
CA PRO A 87 13.70 7.66 -10.65
C PRO A 87 14.02 6.78 -9.44
N ARG A 88 13.75 5.49 -9.54
CA ARG A 88 14.14 4.50 -8.52
C ARG A 88 15.26 3.61 -9.05
N ASN A 89 16.49 4.01 -8.75
CA ASN A 89 17.65 3.20 -9.07
C ASN A 89 17.60 1.88 -8.29
N GLY A 90 17.81 0.75 -8.99
CA GLY A 90 17.84 -0.58 -8.39
C GLY A 90 16.50 -1.32 -8.31
N LEU A 91 15.43 -0.81 -8.94
CA LEU A 91 14.18 -1.55 -9.11
C LEU A 91 14.07 -2.04 -10.56
N ALA A 92 14.06 -3.36 -10.76
CA ALA A 92 13.78 -3.93 -12.07
C ALA A 92 12.29 -3.76 -12.41
N VAL A 93 12.01 -3.45 -13.67
CA VAL A 93 10.65 -3.31 -14.20
C VAL A 93 9.86 -4.62 -14.10
N TYR A 94 10.54 -5.72 -14.42
CA TYR A 94 10.05 -7.09 -14.29
C TYR A 94 11.24 -8.01 -14.07
N THR A 95 10.96 -9.24 -13.64
CA THR A 95 11.95 -10.32 -13.53
C THR A 95 11.57 -11.47 -14.46
N THR A 96 12.56 -12.24 -14.92
CA THR A 96 12.36 -13.42 -15.77
C THR A 96 12.92 -14.68 -15.08
N GLY A 97 12.40 -15.86 -15.44
CA GLY A 97 12.84 -17.12 -14.84
C GLY A 97 12.27 -17.38 -13.43
N ASN A 98 11.19 -16.68 -13.07
CA ASN A 98 10.51 -16.89 -11.80
C ASN A 98 9.83 -18.27 -11.78
N LYS A 99 9.95 -18.98 -10.66
CA LYS A 99 9.11 -20.13 -10.35
C LYS A 99 7.82 -19.62 -9.71
N VAL A 100 6.70 -19.80 -10.39
CA VAL A 100 5.37 -19.38 -9.89
C VAL A 100 4.55 -20.60 -9.54
N THR A 101 3.99 -20.61 -8.33
CA THR A 101 3.03 -21.62 -7.88
C THR A 101 1.65 -20.97 -7.80
N SER A 102 0.68 -21.49 -8.55
CA SER A 102 -0.71 -21.05 -8.45
C SER A 102 -1.41 -21.80 -7.31
N LEU A 103 -1.91 -21.05 -6.33
CA LEU A 103 -2.71 -21.58 -5.23
C LEU A 103 -4.17 -21.31 -5.58
N THR A 104 -4.92 -22.37 -5.88
CA THR A 104 -6.26 -22.25 -6.48
C THR A 104 -7.38 -22.39 -5.46
N VAL A 105 -7.04 -22.90 -4.29
CA VAL A 105 -7.95 -23.04 -3.15
C VAL A 105 -7.35 -22.41 -1.91
N THR A 106 -8.22 -21.93 -1.04
CA THR A 106 -7.84 -21.12 0.12
C THR A 106 -6.92 -21.87 1.11
N ASN A 107 -7.11 -23.17 1.29
CA ASN A 107 -6.26 -23.95 2.20
C ASN A 107 -4.81 -24.04 1.70
N GLU A 108 -4.59 -24.18 0.39
CA GLU A 108 -3.22 -24.19 -0.19
C GLU A 108 -2.46 -22.89 0.13
N PHE A 109 -3.15 -21.74 0.11
CA PHE A 109 -2.57 -20.47 0.51
C PHE A 109 -2.15 -20.44 1.97
N PHE A 110 -3.04 -20.83 2.88
CA PHE A 110 -2.74 -20.81 4.31
C PHE A 110 -1.75 -21.88 4.74
N ASP A 111 -1.76 -23.04 4.10
CA ASP A 111 -0.76 -24.09 4.28
C ASP A 111 0.63 -23.61 3.86
N ALA A 112 0.76 -23.02 2.66
CA ALA A 112 2.03 -22.47 2.21
C ALA A 112 2.52 -21.34 3.13
N THR A 113 1.61 -20.46 3.55
CA THR A 113 1.93 -19.38 4.50
C THR A 113 2.42 -19.91 5.83
N TYR A 114 1.78 -20.96 6.36
CA TYR A 114 2.19 -21.63 7.59
C TYR A 114 3.61 -22.21 7.46
N GLU A 115 3.92 -22.91 6.37
CA GLU A 115 5.26 -23.44 6.13
C GLU A 115 6.31 -22.32 5.98
N ASP A 116 5.97 -21.22 5.31
CA ASP A 116 6.86 -20.04 5.19
C ASP A 116 7.15 -19.41 6.56
N PHE A 117 6.16 -19.36 7.45
CA PHE A 117 6.35 -18.93 8.83
C PHE A 117 7.34 -19.84 9.57
N LEU A 118 7.18 -21.17 9.46
CA LEU A 118 8.06 -22.13 10.13
C LEU A 118 9.50 -22.13 9.57
N ALA A 119 9.66 -21.80 8.29
CA ALA A 119 10.96 -21.77 7.62
C ALA A 119 11.84 -20.56 7.99
N THR A 120 11.30 -19.57 8.72
CA THR A 120 12.06 -18.39 9.13
C THR A 120 13.19 -18.73 10.09
N LYS A 121 14.28 -17.97 10.00
CA LYS A 121 15.46 -18.08 10.86
C LYS A 121 15.93 -16.71 11.34
N GLU A 122 16.96 -16.71 12.16
CA GLU A 122 17.59 -15.50 12.67
C GLU A 122 17.94 -14.52 11.54
N GLY A 123 17.55 -13.26 11.71
CA GLY A 123 17.81 -12.18 10.75
C GLY A 123 16.82 -12.10 9.58
N ASP A 124 15.90 -13.06 9.43
CA ASP A 124 14.84 -12.97 8.42
C ASP A 124 13.86 -11.83 8.75
N ARG A 125 13.26 -11.28 7.69
CA ARG A 125 12.28 -10.20 7.79
C ARG A 125 11.01 -10.59 7.04
N VAL A 126 9.92 -10.70 7.77
CA VAL A 126 8.60 -10.94 7.18
C VAL A 126 7.85 -9.60 7.09
N LEU A 127 7.40 -9.28 5.89
CA LEU A 127 6.70 -8.02 5.59
C LEU A 127 5.30 -8.37 5.08
N LEU A 128 4.27 -7.98 5.85
CA LEU A 128 2.88 -8.23 5.51
C LEU A 128 2.17 -6.90 5.21
N SER A 129 1.61 -6.77 4.01
CA SER A 129 0.61 -5.75 3.71
C SER A 129 -0.76 -6.39 3.60
N ALA A 130 -1.72 -5.94 4.39
CA ALA A 130 -3.03 -6.58 4.44
C ALA A 130 -4.17 -5.56 4.57
N TRP A 131 -5.30 -5.89 3.94
CA TRP A 131 -6.56 -5.18 4.15
C TRP A 131 -7.07 -5.36 5.57
N GLU A 132 -6.97 -6.59 6.07
CA GLU A 132 -7.33 -7.01 7.41
C GLU A 132 -6.33 -8.05 7.92
N VAL A 133 -5.98 -7.98 9.19
CA VAL A 133 -5.23 -9.00 9.93
C VAL A 133 -6.09 -9.44 11.11
N SER A 134 -6.44 -10.72 11.15
CA SER A 134 -7.26 -11.31 12.21
C SER A 134 -6.49 -12.44 12.90
N LEU A 135 -6.69 -12.60 14.20
CA LEU A 135 -5.99 -13.59 15.03
C LEU A 135 -6.66 -14.97 14.91
N VAL A 136 -6.68 -15.51 13.69
CA VAL A 136 -7.31 -16.81 13.36
C VAL A 136 -6.27 -17.91 13.16
N PRO A 137 -6.65 -19.20 13.32
CA PRO A 137 -5.82 -20.32 12.89
C PRO A 137 -5.57 -20.30 11.38
N LEU A 138 -4.32 -20.53 10.98
CA LEU A 138 -3.97 -20.78 9.57
C LEU A 138 -4.40 -22.19 9.13
N LYS A 139 -4.41 -23.16 10.06
CA LYS A 139 -4.79 -24.57 9.78
C LYS A 139 -5.93 -25.04 10.70
N PRO A 140 -7.15 -24.52 10.53
CA PRO A 140 -8.28 -24.81 11.41
C PRO A 140 -8.78 -26.26 11.35
N ASP A 141 -8.39 -27.03 10.33
CA ASP A 141 -8.72 -28.44 10.18
C ASP A 141 -8.00 -29.34 11.20
N ILE A 142 -6.76 -28.98 11.56
CA ILE A 142 -5.94 -29.71 12.54
C ILE A 142 -5.81 -28.98 13.89
N ASP A 143 -5.92 -27.66 13.90
CA ASP A 143 -5.90 -26.83 15.10
C ASP A 143 -7.01 -25.78 15.04
N PRO A 144 -8.27 -26.18 15.33
CA PRO A 144 -9.44 -25.29 15.26
C PRO A 144 -9.37 -24.08 16.19
N THR A 145 -8.57 -24.19 17.26
CA THR A 145 -8.41 -23.12 18.26
C THR A 145 -7.31 -22.12 17.91
N GLY A 146 -6.41 -22.48 17.00
CA GLY A 146 -5.22 -21.68 16.69
C GLY A 146 -4.19 -21.67 17.82
N ALA A 147 -4.20 -22.68 18.71
CA ALA A 147 -3.29 -22.75 19.85
C ALA A 147 -1.82 -22.93 19.44
N THR A 148 -1.58 -23.38 18.21
CA THR A 148 -0.25 -23.55 17.61
C THR A 148 -0.14 -23.01 16.20
N THR A 149 -1.27 -22.83 15.50
CA THR A 149 -1.32 -22.37 14.10
C THR A 149 -1.96 -20.98 13.96
N GLY A 150 -2.33 -20.34 15.07
CA GLY A 150 -2.88 -18.99 15.09
C GLY A 150 -1.86 -17.94 14.64
N VAL A 151 -2.34 -16.84 14.05
CA VAL A 151 -1.47 -15.73 13.63
C VAL A 151 -0.58 -15.23 14.77
N HIS A 152 -1.07 -15.16 16.01
CA HIS A 152 -0.25 -14.82 17.18
C HIS A 152 0.96 -15.76 17.30
N GLU A 153 0.71 -17.05 17.37
CA GLU A 153 1.73 -18.09 17.55
C GLU A 153 2.73 -18.11 16.39
N MET A 154 2.26 -17.90 15.16
CA MET A 154 3.12 -17.80 13.99
C MET A 154 4.07 -16.61 14.08
N VAL A 155 3.56 -15.44 14.45
CA VAL A 155 4.40 -14.25 14.62
C VAL A 155 5.35 -14.40 15.80
N ALA A 156 4.86 -14.94 16.93
CA ALA A 156 5.68 -15.20 18.11
C ALA A 156 6.83 -16.15 17.79
N GLY A 157 6.56 -17.23 17.06
CA GLY A 157 7.59 -18.16 16.61
C GLY A 157 8.65 -17.51 15.70
N VAL A 158 8.26 -16.61 14.80
CA VAL A 158 9.24 -15.86 13.97
C VAL A 158 10.17 -15.03 14.86
N VAL A 159 9.60 -14.32 15.84
CA VAL A 159 10.37 -13.46 16.75
C VAL A 159 11.28 -14.30 17.65
N GLU A 160 10.78 -15.40 18.21
CA GLU A 160 11.56 -16.34 19.02
C GLU A 160 12.79 -16.88 18.27
N ARG A 161 12.67 -17.12 16.96
CA ARG A 161 13.79 -17.55 16.10
C ARG A 161 14.76 -16.42 15.74
N GLY A 162 14.58 -15.21 16.26
CA GLY A 162 15.41 -14.04 15.96
C GLY A 162 15.08 -13.35 14.62
N GLY A 163 13.90 -13.65 14.05
CA GLY A 163 13.35 -12.93 12.90
C GLY A 163 12.60 -11.66 13.31
N SER A 164 12.20 -10.86 12.32
CA SER A 164 11.34 -9.69 12.56
C SER A 164 10.09 -9.73 11.69
N PHE A 165 8.97 -9.26 12.25
CA PHE A 165 7.68 -9.25 11.59
C PHE A 165 7.11 -7.84 11.54
N HIS A 166 6.77 -7.35 10.34
CA HIS A 166 6.28 -5.99 10.14
C HIS A 166 4.98 -6.00 9.35
N ILE A 167 3.96 -5.32 9.88
CA ILE A 167 2.63 -5.24 9.25
C ILE A 167 2.33 -3.81 8.82
N MET A 168 2.02 -3.65 7.54
CA MET A 168 1.35 -2.47 7.01
C MET A 168 -0.14 -2.80 6.81
N GLY A 169 -0.93 -2.61 7.86
CA GLY A 169 -2.37 -2.89 7.86
C GLY A 169 -3.20 -1.68 7.43
N TRP A 170 -4.27 -1.92 6.66
CA TRP A 170 -5.15 -0.84 6.23
C TRP A 170 -6.12 -0.41 7.34
N SER A 171 -6.07 0.86 7.76
CA SER A 171 -6.96 1.41 8.80
C SER A 171 -8.35 1.76 8.24
N ASN A 172 -9.09 0.75 7.79
CA ASN A 172 -10.42 0.94 7.21
C ASN A 172 -11.53 1.00 8.25
N ILE A 173 -12.64 1.68 7.95
CA ILE A 173 -13.72 1.90 8.93
C ILE A 173 -14.39 0.59 9.36
N LEU A 174 -14.54 -0.38 8.46
CA LEU A 174 -15.28 -1.62 8.71
C LEU A 174 -14.52 -2.58 9.64
N HIS A 175 -13.22 -2.75 9.42
CA HIS A 175 -12.37 -3.74 10.08
C HIS A 175 -11.32 -3.09 10.99
N ARG A 176 -11.41 -1.77 11.26
CA ARG A 176 -10.50 -1.03 12.15
C ARG A 176 -10.33 -1.74 13.49
N LYS A 177 -11.42 -2.24 14.07
CA LYS A 177 -11.38 -2.91 15.38
C LYS A 177 -10.50 -4.16 15.33
N ILE A 178 -10.74 -5.04 14.35
CA ILE A 178 -9.99 -6.29 14.16
C ILE A 178 -8.49 -6.00 13.93
N ASN A 179 -8.18 -5.02 13.08
CA ASN A 179 -6.79 -4.61 12.84
C ASN A 179 -6.10 -4.03 14.08
N ILE A 180 -6.82 -3.26 14.90
CA ILE A 180 -6.28 -2.74 16.16
C ILE A 180 -6.03 -3.87 17.16
N GLU A 181 -6.95 -4.83 17.26
CA GLU A 181 -6.78 -6.01 18.13
C GLU A 181 -5.55 -6.81 17.74
N ALA A 182 -5.37 -7.13 16.45
CA ALA A 182 -4.19 -7.83 15.97
C ALA A 182 -2.90 -7.02 16.20
N ARG A 183 -2.92 -5.71 15.95
CA ARG A 183 -1.77 -4.82 16.24
C ARG A 183 -1.38 -4.87 17.71
N ASP A 184 -2.36 -4.71 18.60
CA ASP A 184 -2.13 -4.62 20.05
C ASP A 184 -1.68 -5.96 20.63
N ASP A 185 -2.13 -7.06 20.05
CA ASP A 185 -1.71 -8.41 20.39
C ASP A 185 -0.27 -8.68 19.94
N ILE A 186 0.04 -8.47 18.66
CA ILE A 186 1.36 -8.72 18.09
C ILE A 186 2.44 -7.83 18.73
N ASN A 187 2.13 -6.57 19.03
CA ASN A 187 3.09 -5.67 19.67
C ASN A 187 3.40 -6.03 21.14
N LYS A 188 2.70 -6.99 21.74
CA LYS A 188 3.03 -7.51 23.09
C LYS A 188 4.02 -8.67 23.04
N ILE A 189 4.28 -9.23 21.86
CA ILE A 189 5.26 -10.30 21.69
C ILE A 189 6.65 -9.72 22.07
N PRO A 190 7.37 -10.32 23.03
CA PRO A 190 8.69 -9.87 23.41
C PRO A 190 9.68 -10.03 22.25
N PRO A 191 10.65 -9.10 22.09
CA PRO A 191 11.71 -9.21 21.10
C PRO A 191 12.73 -10.31 21.41
#